data_AF-A0A7C5P0R7-F1
#
_entry.id   AF-A0A7C5P0R7-F1
#
_cell.length_a   1.000
_cell.length_b   1.000
_cell.length_c   1.000
_cell.angle_alpha   90.00
_cell.angle_beta   90.00
_cell.angle_gamma   90.00
#
_symmetry.space_group_name_H-M   'P 1'
#
loop_
_entity.id
_entity.type
_entity.pdbx_description
1 polymer ?
#
loop_
_entity_poly.entity_id
_entity_poly.type
_entity_poly.pdbx_seq_one_letter_code
_entity_poly.pdbx_strand_id
1 'polypeptide(L)'
;MNAHSLYKTIALTLATILVLIISNQSNAVQPGPKFAGKGKGEEMKAARKERKEEIKEKIRERKEAREEKREEFQRGAHQRIDAREANQAKRIEHGIKHGYLTPEELTKLQAQQDAIAKMEENAFADNKLTREEWAELRNALNEASRCIWAEKHDSEGNQMPVYRLGKNVFAKDDLTAKLQDENLDKETARALIKDFKRLRELKRRLSTDELTDEERAKLQAEYNDLLNLYFEVR
;
A
#
# COMPACT_ATOMS: atom_id res chain seq x y z
N MET A 1 29.91 17.33 5.22
CA MET A 1 30.07 16.32 4.15
C MET A 1 29.87 14.94 4.78
N ASN A 2 28.88 14.18 4.34
CA ASN A 2 28.54 12.88 4.95
C ASN A 2 29.65 11.86 4.67
N ALA A 3 29.98 11.02 5.67
CA ALA A 3 31.01 9.99 5.60
C ALA A 3 30.84 9.06 4.37
N HIS A 4 29.60 8.85 3.95
CA HIS A 4 29.28 8.03 2.78
C HIS A 4 29.69 8.67 1.44
N SER A 5 29.71 10.01 1.37
CA SER A 5 30.21 10.74 0.20
C SER A 5 31.73 10.63 0.09
N LEU A 6 32.45 10.70 1.22
CA LEU A 6 33.90 10.57 1.26
C LEU A 6 34.36 9.20 0.76
N TYR A 7 33.66 8.14 1.17
CA TYR A 7 33.97 6.77 0.76
C TYR A 7 33.84 6.54 -0.74
N LYS A 8 32.82 7.14 -1.38
CA LYS A 8 32.62 7.06 -2.83
C LYS A 8 33.72 7.78 -3.61
N THR A 9 34.17 8.95 -3.14
CA THR A 9 35.23 9.71 -3.81
C THR A 9 36.59 9.01 -3.69
N ILE A 10 36.89 8.41 -2.54
CA ILE A 10 38.11 7.63 -2.32
C ILE A 10 38.10 6.34 -3.17
N ALA A 11 36.97 5.63 -3.23
CA ALA A 11 36.86 4.43 -4.06
C ALA A 11 37.04 4.74 -5.57
N LEU A 12 36.49 5.86 -6.05
CA LEU A 12 36.59 6.26 -7.45
C LEU A 12 38.00 6.73 -7.85
N THR A 13 38.71 7.39 -6.94
CA THR A 13 40.11 7.81 -7.13
C THR A 13 41.07 6.62 -7.09
N LEU A 14 40.85 5.64 -6.21
CA LEU A 14 41.64 4.41 -6.20
C LEU A 14 41.41 3.57 -7.47
N ALA A 15 40.16 3.48 -7.96
CA ALA A 15 39.85 2.76 -9.18
C ALA A 15 40.51 3.38 -10.43
N THR A 16 40.59 4.72 -10.49
CA THR A 16 41.25 5.43 -11.61
C THR A 16 42.77 5.28 -11.59
N ILE A 17 43.38 5.29 -10.40
CA ILE A 17 44.82 5.00 -10.25
C ILE A 17 45.13 3.56 -10.68
N LEU A 18 44.28 2.58 -10.32
CA LEU A 18 44.47 1.18 -10.70
C LEU A 18 44.42 1.00 -12.23
N VAL A 19 43.51 1.69 -12.92
CA VAL A 19 43.40 1.68 -14.39
C VAL A 19 44.63 2.30 -15.05
N LEU A 20 45.16 3.40 -14.51
CA LEU A 20 46.39 4.03 -15.01
C LEU A 20 47.64 3.15 -14.83
N ILE A 21 47.73 2.41 -13.72
CA ILE A 21 48.84 1.47 -13.47
C ILE A 21 48.79 0.29 -14.45
N ILE A 22 47.58 -0.22 -14.75
CA ILE A 22 47.39 -1.31 -15.72
C ILE A 22 47.67 -0.84 -17.16
N SER A 23 47.34 0.41 -17.49
CA SER A 23 47.62 0.97 -18.83
C SER A 23 49.10 1.34 -19.07
N ASN A 24 49.90 1.55 -18.02
CA ASN A 24 51.32 1.97 -18.16
C ASN A 24 52.32 0.81 -18.27
N GLN A 25 51.89 -0.46 -18.25
CA GLN A 25 52.80 -1.61 -18.43
C GLN A 25 52.90 -2.12 -19.89
N SER A 26 52.30 -1.43 -20.87
CA SER A 26 52.25 -1.92 -22.26
C SER A 26 52.79 -0.89 -23.27
N ASN A 27 54.06 -0.49 -23.17
CA ASN A 27 54.77 0.09 -24.33
C ASN A 27 56.29 0.16 -24.09
N ALA A 28 56.97 -0.95 -24.32
CA ALA A 28 58.39 -0.96 -24.65
C ALA A 28 58.58 -1.85 -25.89
N VAL A 29 58.66 -1.22 -27.06
CA VAL A 29 59.00 -1.88 -28.32
C VAL A 29 60.52 -2.08 -28.36
N GLN A 30 60.97 -3.32 -28.16
CA GLN A 30 62.35 -3.76 -28.41
C GLN A 30 62.44 -4.40 -29.82
N PRO A 31 63.52 -4.20 -30.58
CA PRO A 31 63.67 -4.80 -31.92
C PRO A 31 63.75 -6.33 -31.83
N GLY A 32 62.93 -7.00 -32.64
CA GLY A 32 62.63 -8.43 -32.47
C GLY A 32 63.78 -9.40 -32.78
N PRO A 33 63.84 -10.56 -32.09
CA PRO A 33 64.69 -11.66 -32.50
C PRO A 33 64.02 -12.51 -33.59
N LYS A 34 64.88 -12.98 -34.50
CA LYS A 34 64.57 -13.80 -35.67
C LYS A 34 63.72 -15.03 -35.33
N PHE A 35 62.84 -15.38 -36.27
CA PHE A 35 61.93 -16.52 -36.21
C PHE A 35 62.64 -17.83 -35.84
N ALA A 36 62.19 -18.46 -34.75
CA ALA A 36 62.47 -19.85 -34.40
C ALA A 36 61.24 -20.54 -33.78
N GLY A 37 60.81 -21.62 -34.42
CA GLY A 37 60.23 -22.86 -33.87
C GLY A 37 59.22 -22.86 -32.71
N LYS A 38 58.02 -23.39 -32.98
CA LYS A 38 57.15 -24.23 -32.12
C LYS A 38 56.58 -23.69 -30.77
N GLY A 39 57.08 -22.61 -30.17
CA GLY A 39 56.61 -22.13 -28.84
C GLY A 39 55.34 -21.24 -28.82
N LYS A 40 55.09 -20.46 -29.89
CA LYS A 40 53.99 -19.45 -29.93
C LYS A 40 52.57 -20.04 -29.88
N GLY A 41 52.41 -21.32 -30.24
CA GLY A 41 51.12 -22.00 -30.23
C GLY A 41 50.68 -22.45 -28.83
N GLU A 42 51.62 -22.71 -27.92
CA GLU A 42 51.33 -23.09 -26.54
C GLU A 42 51.02 -21.87 -25.66
N GLU A 43 51.77 -20.77 -25.82
CA GLU A 43 51.46 -19.49 -25.16
C GLU A 43 50.07 -18.97 -25.57
N MET A 44 49.72 -19.05 -26.85
CA MET A 44 48.40 -18.64 -27.33
C MET A 44 47.27 -19.54 -26.81
N LYS A 45 47.53 -20.83 -26.59
CA LYS A 45 46.58 -21.76 -25.95
C LYS A 45 46.44 -21.49 -24.45
N ALA A 46 47.53 -21.16 -23.76
CA ALA A 46 47.54 -20.78 -22.35
C ALA A 46 46.76 -19.47 -22.13
N ALA A 47 47.06 -18.42 -22.91
CA ALA A 47 46.34 -17.15 -22.86
C ALA A 47 44.84 -17.30 -23.18
N ARG A 48 44.48 -18.19 -24.12
CA ARG A 48 43.07 -18.50 -24.43
C ARG A 48 42.38 -19.28 -23.30
N LYS A 49 43.10 -20.11 -22.56
CA LYS A 49 42.60 -20.83 -21.37
C LYS A 49 42.36 -19.86 -20.22
N GLU A 50 43.31 -18.98 -19.94
CA GLU A 50 43.18 -17.92 -18.93
C GLU A 50 41.99 -16.99 -19.25
N ARG A 51 41.88 -16.51 -20.48
CA ARG A 51 40.73 -15.70 -20.92
C ARG A 51 39.38 -16.44 -20.78
N LYS A 52 39.36 -17.76 -21.01
CA LYS A 52 38.14 -18.57 -20.80
C LYS A 52 37.78 -18.67 -19.32
N GLU A 53 38.76 -18.86 -18.43
CA GLU A 53 38.51 -18.90 -16.99
C GLU A 53 38.09 -17.52 -16.46
N GLU A 54 38.71 -16.44 -16.93
CA GLU A 54 38.30 -15.06 -16.60
C GLU A 54 36.85 -14.78 -17.05
N ILE A 55 36.47 -15.21 -18.26
CA ILE A 55 35.09 -15.07 -18.74
C ILE A 55 34.11 -15.91 -17.90
N LYS A 56 34.48 -17.13 -17.53
CA LYS A 56 33.64 -17.97 -16.65
C LYS A 56 33.44 -17.33 -15.29
N GLU A 57 34.49 -16.76 -14.72
CA GLU A 57 34.45 -16.04 -13.44
C GLU A 57 33.55 -14.80 -13.52
N LYS A 58 33.70 -13.97 -14.56
CA LYS A 58 32.79 -12.83 -14.82
C LYS A 58 31.33 -13.26 -15.01
N ILE A 59 31.09 -14.42 -15.63
CA ILE A 59 29.72 -14.96 -15.77
C ILE A 59 29.18 -15.41 -14.41
N ARG A 60 30.01 -16.05 -13.58
CA ARG A 60 29.64 -16.47 -12.22
C ARG A 60 29.29 -15.26 -11.36
N GLU A 61 30.16 -14.27 -11.29
CA GLU A 61 29.93 -13.02 -10.55
C GLU A 61 28.65 -12.31 -11.02
N ARG A 62 28.42 -12.24 -12.34
CA ARG A 62 27.18 -11.66 -12.89
C ARG A 62 25.93 -12.46 -12.53
N LYS A 63 26.02 -13.79 -12.38
CA LYS A 63 24.90 -14.63 -11.96
C LYS A 63 24.60 -14.41 -10.47
N GLU A 64 25.63 -14.42 -9.63
CA GLU A 64 25.51 -14.16 -8.18
C GLU A 64 24.91 -12.76 -7.93
N ALA A 65 25.44 -11.72 -8.58
CA ALA A 65 24.91 -10.37 -8.45
C ALA A 65 23.47 -10.21 -8.99
N ARG A 66 23.05 -11.05 -9.95
CA ARG A 66 21.66 -11.08 -10.43
C ARG A 66 20.74 -11.79 -9.44
N GLU A 67 21.22 -12.85 -8.81
CA GLU A 67 20.51 -13.60 -7.80
C GLU A 67 20.29 -12.76 -6.53
N GLU A 68 21.32 -12.09 -6.04
CA GLU A 68 21.22 -11.16 -4.91
C GLU A 68 20.18 -10.06 -5.16
N LYS A 69 20.21 -9.42 -6.34
CA LYS A 69 19.20 -8.42 -6.73
C LYS A 69 17.80 -8.99 -6.83
N ARG A 70 17.66 -10.25 -7.23
CA ARG A 70 16.37 -10.94 -7.29
C ARG A 70 15.83 -11.19 -5.89
N GLU A 71 16.66 -11.68 -4.98
CA GLU A 71 16.30 -11.89 -3.57
C GLU A 71 15.95 -10.58 -2.86
N GLU A 72 16.71 -9.50 -3.13
CA GLU A 72 16.38 -8.16 -2.65
C GLU A 72 15.01 -7.70 -3.15
N PHE A 73 14.74 -7.88 -4.45
CA PHE A 73 13.44 -7.56 -5.04
C PHE A 73 12.30 -8.36 -4.41
N GLN A 74 12.47 -9.67 -4.24
CA GLN A 74 11.49 -10.56 -3.63
C GLN A 74 11.17 -10.16 -2.19
N ARG A 75 12.20 -9.93 -1.36
CA ARG A 75 12.02 -9.46 0.02
C ARG A 75 11.27 -8.14 0.08
N GLY A 76 11.64 -7.19 -0.79
CA GLY A 76 10.96 -5.91 -0.88
C GLY A 76 9.51 -6.01 -1.38
N ALA A 77 9.21 -6.98 -2.25
CA ALA A 77 7.86 -7.25 -2.71
C ALA A 77 6.99 -7.85 -1.61
N HIS A 78 7.48 -8.87 -0.90
CA HIS A 78 6.80 -9.53 0.21
C HIS A 78 6.40 -8.52 1.29
N GLN A 79 7.35 -7.70 1.76
CA GLN A 79 7.08 -6.64 2.75
C GLN A 79 5.99 -5.64 2.30
N ARG A 80 5.90 -5.35 1.00
CA ARG A 80 4.88 -4.43 0.46
C ARG A 80 3.51 -5.09 0.35
N ILE A 81 3.46 -6.38 0.08
CA ILE A 81 2.22 -7.18 0.06
C ILE A 81 1.68 -7.26 1.49
N ASP A 82 2.48 -7.75 2.44
CA ASP A 82 2.13 -7.86 3.87
C ASP A 82 1.58 -6.54 4.42
N ALA A 83 2.27 -5.42 4.15
CA ALA A 83 1.86 -4.11 4.64
C ALA A 83 0.52 -3.64 4.05
N ARG A 84 0.22 -4.02 2.80
CA ARG A 84 -1.04 -3.68 2.13
C ARG A 84 -2.18 -4.55 2.66
N GLU A 85 -1.98 -5.85 2.78
CA GLU A 85 -2.97 -6.78 3.31
C GLU A 85 -3.31 -6.44 4.76
N ALA A 86 -2.31 -6.17 5.60
CA ALA A 86 -2.52 -5.73 6.97
C ALA A 86 -3.35 -4.42 7.06
N ASN A 87 -3.18 -3.50 6.11
CA ASN A 87 -3.98 -2.28 6.03
C ASN A 87 -5.42 -2.59 5.58
N GLN A 88 -5.59 -3.43 4.57
CA GLN A 88 -6.90 -3.86 4.09
C GLN A 88 -7.70 -4.58 5.21
N ALA A 89 -7.07 -5.51 5.92
CA ALA A 89 -7.64 -6.19 7.08
C ALA A 89 -8.11 -5.19 8.16
N LYS A 90 -7.28 -4.21 8.52
CA LYS A 90 -7.66 -3.15 9.48
C LYS A 90 -8.86 -2.33 9.00
N ARG A 91 -8.95 -2.04 7.70
CA ARG A 91 -10.08 -1.28 7.13
C ARG A 91 -11.37 -2.08 7.13
N ILE A 92 -11.29 -3.39 6.87
CA ILE A 92 -12.41 -4.33 6.95
C ILE A 92 -12.87 -4.47 8.40
N GLU A 93 -11.95 -4.72 9.34
CA GLU A 93 -12.24 -4.80 10.78
C GLU A 93 -12.89 -3.51 11.30
N HIS A 94 -12.37 -2.35 10.89
CA HIS A 94 -12.99 -1.06 11.21
C HIS A 94 -14.40 -0.94 10.64
N GLY A 95 -14.63 -1.44 9.42
CA GLY A 95 -15.95 -1.50 8.79
C GLY A 95 -16.93 -2.35 9.58
N ILE A 96 -16.50 -3.55 10.01
CA ILE A 96 -17.29 -4.45 10.85
C ILE A 96 -17.62 -3.79 12.21
N LYS A 97 -16.61 -3.26 12.90
CA LYS A 97 -16.75 -2.69 14.24
C LYS A 97 -17.75 -1.53 14.31
N HIS A 98 -17.82 -0.75 13.24
CA HIS A 98 -18.70 0.43 13.15
C HIS A 98 -19.95 0.18 12.30
N GLY A 99 -20.12 -1.04 11.80
CA GLY A 99 -21.26 -1.45 10.98
C GLY A 99 -21.34 -0.76 9.61
N TYR A 100 -20.21 -0.32 9.06
CA TYR A 100 -20.12 0.22 7.70
C TYR A 100 -20.10 -0.86 6.62
N LEU A 101 -19.98 -2.13 7.00
CA LEU A 101 -19.99 -3.26 6.08
C LEU A 101 -21.12 -4.21 6.48
N THR A 102 -21.94 -4.60 5.52
CA THR A 102 -22.96 -5.64 5.69
C THR A 102 -22.32 -7.04 5.65
N PRO A 103 -23.00 -8.09 6.14
CA PRO A 103 -22.50 -9.46 6.04
C PRO A 103 -22.28 -9.92 4.58
N GLU A 104 -23.08 -9.43 3.65
CA GLU A 104 -22.96 -9.76 2.22
C GLU A 104 -21.73 -9.10 1.60
N GLU A 105 -21.51 -7.81 1.89
CA GLU A 105 -20.31 -7.08 1.47
C GLU A 105 -19.05 -7.69 2.09
N LEU A 106 -19.10 -8.08 3.37
CA LEU A 106 -17.99 -8.78 4.01
C LEU A 106 -17.67 -10.11 3.30
N THR A 107 -18.69 -10.85 2.86
CA THR A 107 -18.50 -12.10 2.11
C THR A 107 -17.82 -11.84 0.76
N LYS A 108 -18.24 -10.78 0.04
CA LYS A 108 -17.58 -10.36 -1.22
C LYS A 108 -16.13 -9.96 -0.99
N LEU A 109 -15.86 -9.15 0.03
CA LEU A 109 -14.52 -8.70 0.38
C LEU A 109 -13.63 -9.88 0.79
N GLN A 110 -14.14 -10.83 1.57
CA GLN A 110 -13.41 -12.03 1.95
C GLN A 110 -13.06 -12.88 0.74
N ALA A 111 -14.00 -13.09 -0.19
CA ALA A 111 -13.74 -13.83 -1.42
C ALA A 111 -12.64 -13.18 -2.27
N GLN A 112 -12.58 -11.85 -2.28
CA GLN A 112 -11.52 -11.10 -2.95
C GLN A 112 -10.16 -11.25 -2.25
N GLN A 113 -10.12 -11.23 -0.92
CA GLN A 113 -8.89 -11.50 -0.15
C GLN A 113 -8.40 -12.94 -0.39
N ASP A 114 -9.29 -13.91 -0.41
CA ASP A 114 -8.95 -15.32 -0.67
C ASP A 114 -8.41 -15.52 -2.10
N ALA A 115 -8.94 -14.77 -3.07
CA ALA A 115 -8.42 -14.79 -4.44
C ALA A 115 -7.00 -14.21 -4.52
N ILE A 116 -6.72 -13.13 -3.79
CA ILE A 116 -5.37 -12.53 -3.70
C ILE A 116 -4.41 -13.49 -3.02
N ALA A 117 -4.81 -14.14 -1.92
CA ALA A 117 -3.98 -15.14 -1.24
C ALA A 117 -3.58 -16.30 -2.16
N LYS A 118 -4.50 -16.77 -3.02
CA LYS A 118 -4.18 -17.78 -4.04
C LYS A 118 -3.23 -17.27 -5.12
N MET A 119 -3.38 -16.01 -5.56
CA MET A 119 -2.43 -15.41 -6.50
C MET A 119 -1.04 -15.31 -5.86
N GLU A 120 -0.98 -14.96 -4.57
CA GLU A 120 0.25 -14.87 -3.82
C GLU A 120 0.92 -16.24 -3.70
N GLU A 121 0.18 -17.26 -3.28
CA GLU A 121 0.68 -18.64 -3.18
C GLU A 121 1.28 -19.11 -4.51
N ASN A 122 0.59 -18.88 -5.62
CA ASN A 122 1.07 -19.24 -6.95
C ASN A 122 2.33 -18.47 -7.36
N ALA A 123 2.37 -17.16 -7.10
CA ALA A 123 3.49 -16.29 -7.43
C ALA A 123 4.76 -16.58 -6.60
N PHE A 124 4.60 -17.21 -5.44
CA PHE A 124 5.72 -17.60 -4.57
C PHE A 124 6.02 -19.10 -4.58
N ALA A 125 5.23 -19.93 -5.27
CA ALA A 125 5.36 -21.39 -5.29
C ALA A 125 6.74 -21.87 -5.78
N ASP A 126 7.31 -21.19 -6.79
CA ASP A 126 8.61 -21.53 -7.37
C ASP A 126 9.78 -20.77 -6.74
N ASN A 127 9.53 -20.04 -5.63
CA ASN A 127 10.44 -19.11 -4.97
C ASN A 127 11.01 -18.03 -5.92
N LYS A 128 10.31 -17.71 -7.02
CA LYS A 128 10.76 -16.78 -8.05
C LYS A 128 9.65 -15.83 -8.52
N LEU A 129 9.32 -14.86 -7.66
CA LEU A 129 8.46 -13.75 -8.08
C LEU A 129 9.03 -12.99 -9.29
N THR A 130 8.31 -13.05 -10.40
CA THR A 130 8.58 -12.28 -11.62
C THR A 130 8.01 -10.85 -11.52
N ARG A 131 8.38 -9.99 -12.47
CA ARG A 131 7.87 -8.60 -12.48
C ARG A 131 6.41 -8.55 -12.91
N GLU A 132 6.02 -9.46 -13.77
CA GLU A 132 4.68 -9.65 -14.29
C GLU A 132 3.73 -10.10 -13.18
N GLU A 133 4.07 -11.17 -12.45
CA GLU A 133 3.29 -11.64 -11.29
C GLU A 133 3.19 -10.56 -10.22
N TRP A 134 4.28 -9.85 -9.93
CA TRP A 134 4.23 -8.72 -9.01
C TRP A 134 3.28 -7.61 -9.48
N ALA A 135 3.25 -7.32 -10.78
CA ALA A 135 2.37 -6.29 -11.32
C ALA A 135 0.90 -6.71 -11.22
N GLU A 136 0.59 -7.98 -11.49
CA GLU A 136 -0.73 -8.57 -11.34
C GLU A 136 -1.20 -8.54 -9.87
N LEU A 137 -0.37 -9.03 -8.93
CA LEU A 137 -0.65 -8.96 -7.49
C LEU A 137 -0.88 -7.52 -7.02
N ARG A 138 -0.02 -6.59 -7.45
CA ARG A 138 -0.17 -5.19 -7.09
C ARG A 138 -1.49 -4.60 -7.60
N ASN A 139 -1.89 -4.96 -8.82
CA ASN A 139 -3.16 -4.50 -9.38
C ASN A 139 -4.34 -5.09 -8.63
N ALA A 140 -4.31 -6.39 -8.29
CA ALA A 140 -5.33 -7.04 -7.48
C ALA A 140 -5.47 -6.38 -6.09
N LEU A 141 -4.35 -6.11 -5.42
CA LEU A 141 -4.33 -5.38 -4.14
C LEU A 141 -4.87 -3.94 -4.27
N ASN A 142 -4.58 -3.25 -5.37
CA ASN A 142 -5.13 -1.91 -5.61
C ASN A 142 -6.65 -1.96 -5.81
N GLU A 143 -7.14 -2.95 -6.56
CA GLU A 143 -8.56 -3.14 -6.81
C GLU A 143 -9.30 -3.50 -5.52
N ALA A 144 -8.77 -4.43 -4.72
CA ALA A 144 -9.32 -4.72 -3.40
C ALA A 144 -9.38 -3.48 -2.50
N SER A 145 -8.36 -2.64 -2.52
CA SER A 145 -8.37 -1.38 -1.78
C SER A 145 -9.48 -0.43 -2.24
N ARG A 146 -9.80 -0.40 -3.55
CA ARG A 146 -10.90 0.40 -4.11
C ARG A 146 -12.25 -0.19 -3.73
N CYS A 147 -12.42 -1.51 -3.83
CA CYS A 147 -13.62 -2.20 -3.37
C CYS A 147 -13.87 -1.92 -1.88
N ILE A 148 -12.89 -2.11 -1.00
CA ILE A 148 -13.03 -1.78 0.44
C ILE A 148 -13.35 -0.30 0.67
N TRP A 149 -12.90 0.60 -0.22
CA TRP A 149 -13.27 2.02 -0.09
C TRP A 149 -14.72 2.23 -0.53
N ALA A 150 -15.11 1.67 -1.68
CA ALA A 150 -16.47 1.70 -2.19
C ALA A 150 -17.43 1.09 -1.18
N GLU A 151 -17.27 -0.15 -0.74
CA GLU A 151 -18.19 -0.78 0.22
C GLU A 151 -18.31 -0.02 1.55
N LYS A 152 -17.25 0.70 1.98
CA LYS A 152 -17.31 1.55 3.19
C LYS A 152 -18.02 2.90 2.98
N HIS A 153 -18.25 3.33 1.75
CA HIS A 153 -18.77 4.65 1.39
C HIS A 153 -19.97 4.62 0.43
N ASP A 154 -20.20 3.50 -0.25
CA ASP A 154 -21.28 3.30 -1.18
C ASP A 154 -22.54 2.95 -0.40
N SER A 155 -23.62 3.56 -0.86
CA SER A 155 -24.98 3.31 -0.43
C SER A 155 -25.69 2.94 -1.71
N GLU A 156 -25.81 1.64 -2.00
CA GLU A 156 -26.62 1.11 -3.12
C GLU A 156 -28.11 1.43 -2.89
N GLY A 157 -28.48 2.71 -2.93
CA GLY A 157 -29.84 3.23 -2.76
C GLY A 157 -30.48 3.07 -1.37
N ASN A 158 -29.87 2.32 -0.46
CA ASN A 158 -30.41 2.07 0.88
C ASN A 158 -29.88 3.08 1.90
N GLN A 159 -30.79 3.61 2.74
CA GLN A 159 -30.41 4.43 3.89
C GLN A 159 -29.52 3.61 4.83
N MET A 160 -28.26 4.03 4.97
CA MET A 160 -27.34 3.49 5.97
C MET A 160 -27.86 3.85 7.38
N PRO A 161 -28.08 2.86 8.27
CA PRO A 161 -28.40 3.17 9.64
C PRO A 161 -27.21 3.89 10.29
N VAL A 162 -27.46 5.05 10.92
CA VAL A 162 -26.43 5.70 11.72
C VAL A 162 -26.32 4.94 13.03
N TYR A 163 -25.27 4.14 13.21
CA TYR A 163 -25.01 3.43 14.46
C TYR A 163 -24.88 4.45 15.62
N ARG A 164 -25.87 4.48 16.49
CA ARG A 164 -25.83 5.16 17.79
C ARG A 164 -26.03 4.12 18.87
N LEU A 165 -25.05 3.97 19.76
CA LEU A 165 -25.13 3.07 20.92
C LEU A 165 -25.46 1.60 20.54
N GLY A 166 -24.94 1.10 19.42
CA GLY A 166 -25.15 -0.28 18.98
C GLY A 166 -26.54 -0.58 18.40
N LYS A 167 -27.34 0.45 18.07
CA LYS A 167 -28.65 0.30 17.44
C LYS A 167 -28.71 1.03 16.09
N ASN A 168 -29.46 0.47 15.15
CA ASN A 168 -29.67 1.02 13.82
C ASN A 168 -30.69 2.16 13.89
N VAL A 169 -30.27 3.37 13.48
CA VAL A 169 -31.13 4.55 13.48
C VAL A 169 -31.45 4.95 12.05
N PHE A 170 -32.74 5.02 11.72
CA PHE A 170 -33.30 5.37 10.41
C PHE A 170 -34.00 6.74 10.49
N ALA A 171 -34.03 7.48 9.39
CA ALA A 171 -34.88 8.68 9.34
C ALA A 171 -36.34 8.24 9.28
N LYS A 172 -37.22 8.94 10.01
CA LYS A 172 -38.66 8.68 9.91
C LYS A 172 -39.17 9.06 8.52
N ASP A 173 -40.20 8.34 8.09
CA ASP A 173 -40.84 8.55 6.79
C ASP A 173 -41.29 10.01 6.60
N ASP A 174 -41.79 10.64 7.69
CA ASP A 174 -42.18 12.07 7.72
C ASP A 174 -41.03 13.02 7.38
N LEU A 175 -39.82 12.78 7.93
CA LEU A 175 -38.64 13.58 7.59
C LEU A 175 -38.26 13.36 6.12
N THR A 176 -38.27 12.11 5.66
CA THR A 176 -37.91 11.81 4.26
C THR A 176 -38.88 12.45 3.27
N ALA A 177 -40.18 12.44 3.55
CA ALA A 177 -41.20 13.09 2.74
C ALA A 177 -40.98 14.61 2.67
N LYS A 178 -40.69 15.26 3.81
CA LYS A 178 -40.39 16.69 3.87
C LYS A 178 -39.13 17.08 3.09
N LEU A 179 -38.12 16.21 3.04
CA LEU A 179 -36.90 16.45 2.28
C LEU A 179 -37.07 16.24 0.77
N GLN A 180 -38.07 15.45 0.36
CA GLN A 180 -38.41 15.20 -1.05
C GLN A 180 -39.42 16.21 -1.62
N ASP A 181 -40.13 16.96 -0.76
CA ASP A 181 -41.08 17.98 -1.18
C ASP A 181 -40.35 19.22 -1.74
N GLU A 182 -40.45 19.40 -3.07
CA GLU A 182 -39.89 20.56 -3.78
C GLU A 182 -40.55 21.90 -3.40
N ASN A 183 -41.76 21.86 -2.80
CA ASN A 183 -42.54 23.04 -2.41
C ASN A 183 -42.67 23.19 -0.88
N LEU A 184 -41.72 22.65 -0.12
CA LEU A 184 -41.73 22.72 1.34
C LEU A 184 -41.91 24.17 1.83
N ASP A 185 -42.85 24.37 2.75
CA ASP A 185 -43.14 25.70 3.26
C ASP A 185 -41.94 26.30 4.01
N LYS A 186 -41.83 27.62 3.94
CA LYS A 186 -40.69 28.38 4.47
C LYS A 186 -40.55 28.27 5.99
N GLU A 187 -41.65 28.15 6.71
CA GLU A 187 -41.68 28.02 8.16
C GLU A 187 -41.20 26.63 8.59
N THR A 188 -41.69 25.57 7.95
CA THR A 188 -41.21 24.19 8.20
C THR A 188 -39.73 24.05 7.84
N ALA A 189 -39.28 24.59 6.70
CA ALA A 189 -37.87 24.57 6.32
C ALA A 189 -36.98 25.28 7.37
N ARG A 190 -37.44 26.42 7.89
CA ARG A 190 -36.73 27.17 8.96
C ARG A 190 -36.68 26.39 10.26
N ALA A 191 -37.79 25.77 10.67
CA ALA A 191 -37.85 24.95 11.87
C ALA A 191 -36.87 23.77 11.76
N LEU A 192 -36.89 23.06 10.63
CA LEU A 192 -36.00 21.94 10.35
C LEU A 192 -34.52 22.33 10.46
N ILE A 193 -34.14 23.43 9.80
CA ILE A 193 -32.77 23.95 9.86
C ILE A 193 -32.37 24.34 11.30
N LYS A 194 -33.29 24.94 12.06
CA LYS A 194 -33.05 25.33 13.45
C LYS A 194 -32.75 24.10 14.31
N ASP A 195 -33.55 23.04 14.16
CA ASP A 195 -33.42 21.83 14.98
C ASP A 195 -32.15 21.03 14.61
N PHE A 196 -31.79 20.94 13.32
CA PHE A 196 -30.52 20.34 12.91
C PHE A 196 -29.30 21.13 13.39
N LYS A 197 -29.36 22.47 13.38
CA LYS A 197 -28.31 23.32 13.97
C LYS A 197 -28.19 23.05 15.47
N ARG A 198 -29.31 22.88 16.18
CA ARG A 198 -29.33 22.56 17.61
C ARG A 198 -28.73 21.18 17.88
N LEU A 199 -29.09 20.16 17.11
CA LEU A 199 -28.51 18.81 17.19
C LEU A 199 -26.98 18.83 17.01
N ARG A 200 -26.48 19.58 16.03
CA ARG A 200 -25.03 19.73 15.80
C ARG A 200 -24.34 20.39 16.98
N GLU A 201 -24.94 21.43 17.54
CA GLU A 201 -24.39 22.13 18.69
C GLU A 201 -24.38 21.26 19.94
N LEU A 202 -25.46 20.55 20.24
CA LEU A 202 -25.54 19.61 21.36
C LEU A 202 -24.47 18.51 21.24
N LYS A 203 -24.28 17.95 20.04
CA LYS A 203 -23.22 16.96 19.78
C LYS A 203 -21.83 17.53 20.03
N ARG A 204 -21.57 18.77 19.59
CA ARG A 204 -20.30 19.46 19.82
C ARG A 204 -20.07 19.61 21.32
N ARG A 205 -21.02 20.20 22.04
CA ARG A 205 -20.92 20.46 23.49
C ARG A 205 -20.72 19.19 24.31
N LEU A 206 -21.50 18.14 24.05
CA LEU A 206 -21.35 16.83 24.71
C LEU A 206 -19.96 16.21 24.50
N SER A 207 -19.28 16.57 23.40
CA SER A 207 -17.94 16.08 23.08
C SER A 207 -16.81 16.98 23.56
N THR A 208 -17.01 18.30 23.63
CA THR A 208 -15.92 19.26 23.83
C THR A 208 -15.94 19.95 25.18
N ASP A 209 -17.11 20.13 25.78
CA ASP A 209 -17.26 20.93 26.98
C ASP A 209 -16.95 20.06 28.22
N GLU A 210 -16.28 20.64 29.22
CA GLU A 210 -16.18 20.04 30.55
C GLU A 210 -17.51 20.22 31.27
N LEU A 211 -18.31 19.16 31.33
CA LEU A 211 -19.66 19.16 31.88
C LEU A 211 -19.72 18.35 33.15
N THR A 212 -20.49 18.82 34.13
CA THR A 212 -20.91 17.99 35.26
C THR A 212 -21.83 16.86 34.79
N ASP A 213 -21.96 15.80 35.59
CA ASP A 213 -22.82 14.66 35.22
C ASP A 213 -24.28 15.08 35.03
N GLU A 214 -24.79 16.02 35.83
CA GLU A 214 -26.14 16.56 35.70
C GLU A 214 -26.34 17.36 34.41
N GLU A 215 -25.37 18.21 34.05
CA GLU A 215 -25.42 18.99 32.80
C GLU A 215 -25.31 18.08 31.58
N ARG A 216 -24.41 17.09 31.64
CA ARG A 216 -24.26 16.08 30.60
C ARG A 216 -25.56 15.30 30.41
N ALA A 217 -26.21 14.87 31.49
CA ALA A 217 -27.48 14.16 31.43
C ALA A 217 -28.59 15.00 30.78
N LYS A 218 -28.69 16.29 31.15
CA LYS A 218 -29.67 17.21 30.55
C LYS A 218 -29.43 17.43 29.05
N LEU A 219 -28.19 17.70 28.64
CA LEU A 219 -27.86 17.89 27.23
C LEU A 219 -28.04 16.60 26.42
N GLN A 220 -27.74 15.45 27.02
CA GLN A 220 -27.94 14.15 26.38
C GLN A 220 -29.43 13.84 26.21
N ALA A 221 -30.27 14.16 27.21
CA ALA A 221 -31.72 14.01 27.11
C ALA A 221 -32.28 14.90 25.99
N GLU A 222 -31.93 16.18 25.97
CA GLU A 222 -32.37 17.12 24.93
C GLU A 222 -31.92 16.67 23.53
N TYR A 223 -30.68 16.19 23.41
CA TYR A 223 -30.15 15.64 22.17
C TYR A 223 -30.93 14.41 21.71
N ASN A 224 -31.25 13.49 22.62
CA ASN A 224 -32.01 12.28 22.32
C ASN A 224 -33.46 12.60 21.93
N ASP A 225 -34.10 13.56 22.59
CA ASP A 225 -35.48 13.98 22.28
C ASP A 225 -35.56 14.57 20.87
N LEU A 226 -34.65 15.49 20.53
CA LEU A 226 -34.53 16.03 19.17
C LEU A 226 -34.19 14.95 18.14
N LEU A 227 -33.40 13.95 18.54
CA LEU A 227 -33.10 12.84 17.66
C LEU A 227 -34.34 12.02 17.33
N ASN A 228 -35.09 11.65 18.36
CA ASN A 228 -36.26 10.79 18.27
C ASN A 228 -37.42 11.47 17.54
N LEU A 229 -37.38 12.80 17.41
CA LEU A 229 -38.32 13.53 16.57
C LEU A 229 -38.17 13.15 15.09
N TYR A 230 -36.92 13.03 14.63
CA TYR A 230 -36.58 12.87 13.21
C TYR A 230 -36.16 11.47 12.80
N PHE A 231 -35.66 10.71 13.76
CA PHE A 231 -35.09 9.40 13.55
C PHE A 231 -35.76 8.39 14.49
N GLU A 232 -35.76 7.14 14.07
CA GLU A 232 -36.26 6.03 14.85
C GLU A 232 -35.30 4.86 14.80
N VAL A 233 -35.34 4.03 15.84
CA VAL A 233 -34.59 2.79 15.89
C VAL A 233 -35.49 1.69 15.35
N ARG A 234 -35.06 1.01 14.27
CA ARG A 234 -35.71 -0.20 13.74
C ARG A 234 -34.80 -1.40 13.94
#